data_AF-A0A8T4N5W6-F1
#
_entry.id   AF-A0A8T4N5W6-F1
#
_cell.length_a   1.000
_cell.length_b   1.000
_cell.length_c   1.000
_cell.angle_alpha   90.00
_cell.angle_beta   90.00
_cell.angle_gamma   90.00
#
_symmetry.space_group_name_H-M   'P 1'
#
loop_
_entity.id
_entity.type
_entity.pdbx_description
1 polymer ?
#
loop_
_entity_poly.entity_id
_entity_poly.type
_entity_poly.pdbx_seq_one_letter_code
_entity_poly.pdbx_strand_id
1 'polypeptide(L)' 'MKCKCGNNIDIKMGSKLISEGCRVLTAITIIVTAQCENCGSVFQVPIKSNGAIIKKQI' A
#
# COMPACT_ATOMS: atom_id res chain seq x y z
N MET A 1 -11.83 -3.66 0.55
CA MET A 1 -12.64 -2.63 -0.16
C MET A 1 -13.57 -3.32 -1.15
N LYS A 2 -14.64 -2.65 -1.62
CA LYS A 2 -15.56 -3.23 -2.61
C LYS A 2 -15.39 -2.61 -3.99
N CYS A 3 -15.35 -3.46 -5.00
CA CYS A 3 -15.46 -3.10 -6.40
C CYS A 3 -16.89 -2.61 -6.73
N LYS A 4 -17.06 -1.86 -7.83
CA LYS A 4 -18.37 -1.40 -8.31
C LYS A 4 -19.36 -2.56 -8.57
N CYS A 5 -18.86 -3.72 -8.98
CA CYS A 5 -19.68 -4.92 -9.18
C CYS A 5 -19.96 -5.72 -7.90
N GLY A 6 -19.58 -5.21 -6.73
CA GLY A 6 -19.80 -5.86 -5.44
C GLY A 6 -18.70 -6.83 -4.99
N ASN A 7 -17.73 -7.16 -5.87
CA ASN A 7 -16.60 -8.02 -5.51
C ASN A 7 -15.74 -7.41 -4.40
N ASN A 8 -15.31 -8.25 -3.46
CA ASN A 8 -14.40 -7.86 -2.39
C ASN A 8 -12.95 -7.89 -2.87
N ILE A 9 -12.17 -6.96 -2.31
CA ILE A 9 -10.73 -6.85 -2.54
C ILE A 9 -10.05 -6.70 -1.20
N ASP A 10 -9.15 -7.64 -0.91
CA ASP A 10 -8.26 -7.63 0.23
C ASP A 10 -6.82 -7.51 -0.25
N ILE A 11 -6.15 -6.44 0.16
CA ILE A 11 -4.75 -6.18 -0.16
C ILE A 11 -3.96 -6.23 1.14
N LYS A 12 -3.01 -7.15 1.23
CA LYS A 12 -2.06 -7.26 2.34
C LYS A 12 -0.67 -6.92 1.83
N MET A 13 -0.02 -5.95 2.45
CA MET A 13 1.33 -5.52 2.10
C MET A 13 2.20 -5.41 3.35
N GLY A 14 3.42 -5.92 3.26
CA GLY A 14 4.52 -5.60 4.19
C GLY A 14 5.56 -4.75 3.46
N SER A 15 6.11 -3.74 4.14
CA SER A 15 7.21 -2.93 3.61
C SER A 15 8.30 -2.74 4.66
N LYS A 16 9.56 -2.76 4.22
CA LYS A 16 10.74 -2.46 5.04
C LYS A 16 11.52 -1.36 4.33
N LEU A 17 11.75 -0.24 5.01
CA LEU A 17 12.63 0.82 4.52
C LEU A 17 13.92 0.78 5.34
N ILE A 18 15.05 0.60 4.65
CA ILE A 18 16.39 0.68 5.23
C ILE A 18 16.98 2.00 4.78
N SER A 19 17.51 2.78 5.73
CA SER A 19 18.10 4.09 5.45
C SER A 19 19.41 4.22 6.22
N GLU A 20 20.50 4.43 5.50
CA GLU A 20 21.83 4.64 6.05
C GLU A 20 22.24 6.09 5.76
N GLY A 21 22.60 6.84 6.81
CA GLY A 21 22.98 8.26 6.69
C GLY A 21 21.85 9.23 6.32
N CYS A 22 20.62 8.75 6.10
CA CYS A 22 19.48 9.56 5.69
C CYS A 22 18.34 9.53 6.73
N ARG A 23 17.55 10.61 6.77
CA ARG A 23 16.35 10.72 7.60
C ARG A 23 15.10 10.71 6.72
N VAL A 24 14.16 9.84 7.04
CA VAL A 24 12.82 9.87 6.42
C VAL A 24 12.03 11.03 7.01
N LEU A 25 11.62 11.96 6.16
CA LEU A 25 10.88 13.17 6.55
C LEU A 25 9.36 13.03 6.38
N THR A 26 8.90 12.03 5.63
CA THR A 26 7.49 11.86 5.24
C THR A 26 7.02 10.43 5.46
N ALA A 27 5.70 10.22 5.59
CA ALA A 27 5.13 8.88 5.62
C ALA A 27 5.22 8.19 4.24
N ILE A 28 5.46 6.87 4.23
CA ILE A 28 5.42 6.08 3.00
C ILE A 28 3.95 5.99 2.53
N THR A 29 3.73 6.24 1.24
CA THR A 29 2.42 6.02 0.61
C THR A 29 2.63 5.10 -0.58
N ILE A 30 1.85 4.03 -0.64
CA ILE A 30 1.88 3.08 -1.76
C ILE A 30 0.52 3.14 -2.42
N ILE A 31 0.51 3.28 -3.75
CA ILE A 31 -0.72 3.29 -4.54
C ILE A 31 -0.78 1.98 -5.31
N VAL A 32 -1.77 1.16 -5.01
CA VAL A 32 -2.03 -0.08 -5.75
C VAL A 32 -3.09 0.19 -6.79
N THR A 33 -2.76 0.04 -8.08
CA THR A 33 -3.75 0.03 -9.15
C THR A 33 -4.25 -1.40 -9.34
N ALA A 34 -5.54 -1.61 -9.19
CA ALA A 34 -6.16 -2.92 -9.35
C ALA A 34 -7.23 -2.89 -10.44
N GLN A 35 -7.30 -3.98 -11.21
CA GLN A 35 -8.37 -4.24 -12.17
C GLN A 35 -9.24 -5.38 -11.67
N CYS A 36 -10.56 -5.20 -11.68
CA CYS A 36 -11.48 -6.29 -11.39
C CYS A 36 -11.63 -7.19 -12.59
N GLU A 37 -11.25 -8.46 -12.47
CA GLU A 37 -11.36 -9.45 -13.57
C GLU A 37 -12.80 -9.66 -14.05
N ASN A 38 -13.79 -9.50 -13.16
CA ASN A 38 -15.20 -9.75 -13.51
C ASN A 38 -15.83 -8.61 -14.33
N CYS A 39 -15.62 -7.35 -13.95
CA CYS A 39 -16.27 -6.20 -14.59
C CYS A 39 -15.31 -5.25 -15.32
N GLY A 40 -14.01 -5.59 -15.36
CA GLY A 40 -12.97 -4.81 -16.01
C GLY A 40 -12.63 -3.48 -15.33
N SER A 41 -13.32 -3.08 -14.26
CA SER A 41 -13.13 -1.77 -13.64
C SER A 41 -11.73 -1.63 -13.04
N VAL A 42 -11.07 -0.51 -13.33
CA VAL A 42 -9.77 -0.14 -12.75
C VAL A 42 -9.96 0.92 -11.68
N PHE A 43 -9.28 0.79 -10.55
CA PHE A 43 -9.30 1.76 -9.45
C PHE A 43 -7.98 1.72 -8.68
N GLN A 44 -7.72 2.80 -7.93
CA GLN A 44 -6.51 2.96 -7.13
C GLN A 44 -6.82 2.82 -5.65
N VAL A 45 -5.94 2.11 -4.95
CA VAL A 45 -6.02 1.88 -3.51
C VAL A 45 -4.78 2.51 -2.87
N PRO A 46 -4.89 3.71 -2.28
CA PRO A 46 -3.81 4.29 -1.52
C PRO A 46 -3.70 3.60 -0.16
N ILE A 47 -2.54 3.00 0.11
CA ILE A 47 -2.20 2.37 1.38
C ILE A 47 -1.25 3.32 2.11
N LYS A 48 -1.75 3.90 3.20
CA LYS A 48 -0.97 4.79 4.07
C LYS A 48 -0.23 3.99 5.13
N SER A 49 1.01 4.38 5.39
CA SER A 49 2.00 3.82 6.33
C SER A 49 1.62 3.90 7.82
N ASN A 50 0.35 3.89 8.22
CA ASN A 50 0.01 3.75 9.65
C ASN A 50 0.43 2.38 10.23
N GLY A 51 1.01 1.49 9.42
CA GLY A 51 1.60 0.19 9.81
C GLY A 51 3.06 -0.04 9.36
N ALA A 52 3.83 1.00 9.02
CA ALA A 52 5.26 0.81 8.72
C ALA A 52 6.10 0.76 10.01
N ILE A 53 6.73 -0.39 10.28
CA ILE A 53 7.69 -0.53 11.36
C ILE A 53 9.06 -0.09 10.84
N ILE A 54 9.55 1.06 11.30
CA ILE A 54 10.92 1.51 11.03
C ILE A 54 11.83 0.84 12.05
N LYS A 55 12.58 -0.20 11.64
CA LYS A 55 13.63 -0.80 12.49
C LYS A 55 14.98 -0.15 12.19
N LYS A 56 15.54 0.51 13.20
CA LYS A 56 16.95 0.95 13.24
C LYS A 56 17.84 -0.28 13.43
N GLN A 57 18.83 -0.50 12.58
CA GLN A 57 19.96 -1.38 12.91
C GLN A 57 21.07 -0.48 13.48
N ILE A 58 21.54 -0.85 14.68
CA ILE A 58 22.73 -0.31 15.35
C ILE A 58 23.81 -1.35 15.18
#